data_AF-A0A661NGG6-F1
#
_entry.id   AF-A0A661NGG6-F1
#
_cell.length_a   1.000
_cell.length_b   1.000
_cell.length_c   1.000
_cell.angle_alpha   90.00
_cell.angle_beta   90.00
_cell.angle_gamma   90.00
#
_symmetry.space_group_name_H-M   'P 1'
#
loop_
_entity.id
_entity.type
_entity.pdbx_description
1 polymer ?
#
loop_
_entity_poly.entity_id
_entity_poly.type
_entity_poly.pdbx_seq_one_letter_code
_entity_poly.pdbx_strand_id
1 'polypeptide(L)'
;GGASSNCCPNGGGDTGCVATSGGFRRCLGGTTDCTIPSAGCTTTADCCVETFSAIMCQPGPAGTNICCLSDGEECALGDVCCSGMCTPSASDGVLRCGSTCVPDGATCTTSADCCGCGCVSDGAGGQVCTSDAAECDPCTGPSLGEFCDPAGPACCNGPTVTCLGLEFSTCQLAP
;
A
#
# COMPACT_ATOMS: atom_id res chain seq x y z
N GLY A 1 26.19 -31.71 -4.70
CA GLY A 1 24.78 -31.36 -4.49
C GLY A 1 24.67 -30.68 -3.16
N GLY A 2 24.31 -29.40 -3.15
CA GLY A 2 24.17 -28.62 -1.92
C GLY A 2 23.02 -27.66 -2.13
N ALA A 3 21.82 -28.11 -1.80
CA ALA A 3 20.65 -27.25 -1.68
C ALA A 3 20.25 -27.30 -0.21
N SER A 4 20.76 -26.35 0.58
CA SER A 4 20.22 -26.09 1.92
C SER A 4 19.79 -24.63 1.93
N SER A 5 18.50 -24.48 1.70
CA SER A 5 17.76 -23.23 1.71
C SER A 5 17.75 -22.66 3.13
N ASN A 6 18.73 -21.82 3.45
CA ASN A 6 18.87 -21.22 4.77
C ASN A 6 17.90 -20.04 4.91
N CYS A 7 16.60 -20.30 5.04
CA CYS A 7 15.63 -19.24 5.29
C CYS A 7 15.69 -18.75 6.75
N CYS A 8 16.25 -19.52 7.68
CA CYS A 8 16.32 -19.22 9.11
C CYS A 8 17.77 -19.25 9.62
N PRO A 9 18.24 -18.26 10.40
CA PRO A 9 19.63 -18.20 10.86
C PRO A 9 20.03 -19.31 11.85
N ASN A 10 19.08 -20.08 12.39
CA ASN A 10 19.31 -21.14 13.39
C ASN A 10 19.05 -22.58 12.90
N GLY A 11 19.14 -22.86 11.58
CA GLY A 11 19.12 -24.25 11.09
C GLY A 11 17.77 -24.99 11.21
N GLY A 12 16.67 -24.27 11.40
CA GLY A 12 15.32 -24.80 11.19
C GLY A 12 15.08 -24.98 9.69
N GLY A 13 14.64 -26.16 9.26
CA GLY A 13 14.42 -26.48 7.84
C GLY A 13 13.35 -25.62 7.14
N ASP A 14 12.77 -26.12 6.04
CA ASP A 14 11.80 -25.38 5.21
C ASP A 14 10.45 -25.05 5.92
N THR A 15 10.29 -25.41 7.20
CA THR A 15 9.07 -25.13 7.98
C THR A 15 8.96 -23.64 8.32
N GLY A 16 7.80 -23.04 8.03
CA GLY A 16 7.58 -21.59 8.23
C GLY A 16 8.18 -20.71 7.12
N CYS A 17 8.64 -21.33 6.02
CA CYS A 17 9.14 -20.65 4.83
C CYS A 17 8.01 -20.39 3.82
N VAL A 18 7.55 -19.14 3.69
CA VAL A 18 6.52 -18.80 2.70
C VAL A 18 7.12 -18.08 1.52
N ALA A 19 6.79 -18.57 0.32
CA ALA A 19 7.19 -17.96 -0.93
C ALA A 19 6.42 -16.66 -1.12
N THR A 20 7.15 -15.57 -1.31
CA THR A 20 6.55 -14.29 -1.70
C THR A 20 6.27 -14.28 -3.19
N SER A 21 5.38 -13.39 -3.63
CA SER A 21 5.11 -13.12 -5.05
C SER A 21 6.36 -12.67 -5.83
N GLY A 22 7.40 -12.18 -5.15
CA GLY A 22 8.69 -11.81 -5.72
C GLY A 22 9.74 -12.93 -5.78
N GLY A 23 9.40 -14.18 -5.43
CA GLY A 23 10.28 -15.34 -5.58
C GLY A 23 11.31 -15.55 -4.47
N PHE A 24 11.32 -14.72 -3.42
CA PHE A 24 12.12 -14.95 -2.21
C PHE A 24 11.30 -15.69 -1.15
N ARG A 25 11.95 -16.62 -0.43
CA ARG A 25 11.34 -17.43 0.65
C ARG A 25 11.60 -16.80 2.01
N ARG A 26 10.54 -16.56 2.79
CA ARG A 26 10.62 -15.91 4.11
C ARG A 26 10.43 -16.90 5.24
N CYS A 27 11.35 -16.94 6.20
CA CYS A 27 11.06 -17.54 7.50
C CYS A 27 10.19 -16.59 8.33
N LEU A 28 8.88 -16.82 8.34
CA LEU A 28 7.95 -16.12 9.22
C LEU A 28 7.62 -16.95 10.46
N GLY A 29 8.28 -18.11 10.67
CA GLY A 29 8.24 -18.84 11.93
C GLY A 29 6.86 -19.35 12.38
N GLY A 30 5.87 -19.44 11.47
CA GLY A 30 4.55 -19.99 11.80
C GLY A 30 4.58 -21.50 12.02
N THR A 31 3.87 -21.98 13.05
CA THR A 31 3.58 -23.41 13.25
C THR A 31 2.22 -23.76 12.62
N THR A 32 1.74 -24.99 12.79
CA THR A 32 0.36 -25.34 12.43
C THR A 32 -0.68 -24.71 13.36
N ASP A 33 -0.24 -24.03 14.42
CA ASP A 33 -1.09 -23.51 15.49
C ASP A 33 -1.49 -22.04 15.29
N CYS A 34 -0.82 -21.30 14.40
CA CYS A 34 -1.10 -19.89 14.14
C CYS A 34 -0.76 -19.46 12.70
N THR A 35 -1.33 -18.32 12.31
CA THR A 35 -1.27 -17.75 10.96
C THR A 35 -0.24 -16.64 10.89
N ILE A 36 0.58 -16.67 9.83
CA ILE A 36 1.63 -15.69 9.54
C ILE A 36 1.07 -14.46 8.79
N PRO A 37 1.85 -13.38 8.63
CA PRO A 37 1.46 -12.25 7.79
C PRO A 37 0.94 -12.65 6.41
N SER A 38 -0.02 -11.87 5.90
CA SER A 38 -0.65 -11.97 4.58
C SER A 38 -1.56 -13.20 4.38
N ALA A 39 -1.67 -14.08 5.36
CA ALA A 39 -2.61 -15.21 5.32
C ALA A 39 -3.93 -14.84 6.00
N GLY A 40 -5.02 -15.46 5.52
CA GLY A 40 -6.38 -15.17 5.98
C GLY A 40 -6.60 -15.54 7.45
N CYS A 41 -7.39 -14.73 8.15
CA CYS A 41 -7.70 -14.90 9.57
C CYS A 41 -9.17 -14.60 9.85
N THR A 42 -9.69 -15.11 10.97
CA THR A 42 -11.01 -14.78 11.49
C THR A 42 -10.91 -13.86 12.70
N THR A 43 -9.91 -14.08 13.55
CA THR A 43 -9.62 -13.28 14.76
C THR A 43 -8.13 -13.04 14.92
N THR A 44 -7.74 -12.03 15.71
CA THR A 44 -6.33 -11.75 16.01
C THR A 44 -5.64 -12.91 16.73
N ALA A 45 -6.38 -13.75 17.46
CA ALA A 45 -5.82 -14.95 18.09
C ALA A 45 -5.39 -16.01 17.08
N ASP A 46 -5.92 -15.96 15.85
CA ASP A 46 -5.48 -16.85 14.77
C ASP A 46 -4.10 -16.47 14.24
N CYS A 47 -3.63 -15.25 14.52
CA CYS A 47 -2.34 -14.74 14.09
C CYS A 47 -1.23 -15.14 15.09
N CYS A 48 0.01 -15.27 14.62
CA CYS A 48 1.17 -15.60 15.46
C CYS A 48 1.62 -14.43 16.37
N VAL A 49 0.71 -13.89 17.17
CA VAL A 49 0.90 -12.70 18.04
C VAL A 49 1.91 -12.93 19.16
N GLU A 50 2.10 -14.18 19.60
CA GLU A 50 3.13 -14.54 20.59
C GLU A 50 4.56 -14.36 20.02
N THR A 51 4.71 -14.58 18.72
CA THR A 51 5.99 -14.38 18.01
C THR A 51 6.12 -12.96 17.48
N PHE A 52 5.00 -12.35 17.07
CA PHE A 52 4.94 -11.03 16.48
C PHE A 52 3.76 -10.25 17.05
N SER A 53 3.98 -9.60 18.20
CA SER A 53 2.92 -8.91 18.95
C SER A 53 2.25 -7.76 18.21
N ALA A 54 2.86 -7.26 17.14
CA ALA A 54 2.33 -6.19 16.30
C ALA A 54 1.37 -6.67 15.20
N ILE A 55 1.30 -7.99 14.94
CA ILE A 55 0.38 -8.53 13.93
C ILE A 55 -1.05 -8.56 14.50
N MET A 56 -2.01 -8.12 13.70
CA MET A 56 -3.43 -8.21 14.01
C MET A 56 -4.21 -8.82 12.84
N CYS A 57 -5.42 -9.31 13.12
CA CYS A 57 -6.33 -9.75 12.08
C CYS A 57 -7.16 -8.55 11.59
N GLN A 58 -6.88 -8.06 10.38
CA GLN A 58 -7.48 -6.85 9.82
C GLN A 58 -7.76 -7.00 8.33
N PRO A 59 -8.63 -6.15 7.74
CA PRO A 59 -8.85 -6.13 6.31
C PRO A 59 -7.54 -5.86 5.55
N GLY A 60 -7.19 -6.76 4.63
CA GLY A 60 -6.07 -6.59 3.72
C GLY A 60 -6.46 -5.83 2.44
N PRO A 61 -5.54 -5.71 1.47
CA PRO A 61 -5.76 -4.93 0.24
C PRO A 61 -6.92 -5.46 -0.63
N ALA A 62 -7.21 -6.75 -0.52
CA ALA A 62 -8.32 -7.40 -1.24
C ALA A 62 -9.68 -7.30 -0.51
N GLY A 63 -9.75 -6.58 0.62
CA GLY A 63 -10.96 -6.44 1.43
C GLY A 63 -11.30 -7.67 2.30
N THR A 64 -10.48 -8.72 2.26
CA THR A 64 -10.59 -9.90 3.13
C THR A 64 -9.67 -9.77 4.33
N ASN A 65 -10.09 -10.30 5.48
CA ASN A 65 -9.27 -10.30 6.70
C ASN A 65 -8.02 -11.16 6.54
N ILE A 66 -6.86 -10.58 6.83
CA ILE A 66 -5.55 -11.22 6.85
C ILE A 66 -4.82 -10.85 8.14
N CYS A 67 -3.87 -11.70 8.55
CA CYS A 67 -2.91 -11.33 9.57
C CYS A 67 -1.93 -10.32 8.96
N CYS A 68 -1.83 -9.12 9.52
CA CYS A 68 -0.96 -8.07 8.99
C CYS A 68 -0.57 -7.07 10.08
N LEU A 69 0.44 -6.27 9.79
CA LEU A 69 0.86 -5.12 10.58
C LEU A 69 -0.01 -3.91 10.26
N SER A 70 -0.45 -3.22 11.31
CA SER A 70 -1.13 -1.93 11.19
C SER A 70 -0.20 -0.85 10.65
N ASP A 71 -0.79 0.23 10.16
CA ASP A 71 -0.04 1.40 9.72
C ASP A 71 0.77 2.00 10.88
N GLY A 72 1.97 2.49 10.58
CA GLY A 72 2.95 3.00 11.54
C GLY A 72 3.88 1.94 12.14
N GLU A 73 3.52 0.66 12.06
CA GLU A 73 4.39 -0.43 12.49
C GLU A 73 5.61 -0.55 11.59
N GLU A 74 6.77 -0.87 12.18
CA GLU A 74 7.98 -1.11 11.42
C GLU A 74 7.80 -2.33 10.52
N CYS A 75 8.21 -2.21 9.26
CA CYS A 75 8.04 -3.24 8.27
C CYS A 75 9.32 -3.42 7.46
N ALA A 76 9.48 -4.61 6.90
CA ALA A 76 10.55 -4.88 5.94
C ALA A 76 10.05 -4.82 4.49
N LEU A 77 8.78 -5.17 4.25
CA LEU A 77 8.16 -5.27 2.93
C LEU A 77 6.66 -4.96 2.99
N GLY A 78 6.08 -4.57 1.85
CA GLY A 78 4.69 -4.10 1.80
C GLY A 78 3.64 -5.15 2.13
N ASP A 79 3.86 -6.40 1.75
CA ASP A 79 2.92 -7.50 1.96
C ASP A 79 2.64 -7.84 3.44
N VAL A 80 3.53 -7.48 4.37
CA VAL A 80 3.26 -7.65 5.81
C VAL A 80 2.33 -6.58 6.36
N CYS A 81 2.16 -5.48 5.64
CA CYS A 81 1.30 -4.37 6.03
C CYS A 81 -0.12 -4.62 5.55
N CYS A 82 -1.12 -4.25 6.35
CA CYS A 82 -2.52 -4.39 5.96
C CYS A 82 -2.86 -3.60 4.70
N SER A 83 -2.15 -2.49 4.47
CA SER A 83 -2.22 -1.66 3.27
C SER A 83 -1.48 -2.22 2.05
N GLY A 84 -0.65 -3.25 2.23
CA GLY A 84 0.27 -3.72 1.18
C GLY A 84 1.47 -2.81 0.95
N MET A 85 1.65 -1.75 1.74
CA MET A 85 2.70 -0.74 1.55
C MET A 85 3.63 -0.63 2.75
N CYS A 86 4.93 -0.69 2.46
CA CYS A 86 6.00 -0.52 3.42
C CYS A 86 6.96 0.54 2.89
N THR A 87 6.88 1.73 3.46
CA THR A 87 7.52 2.94 2.92
C THR A 87 8.44 3.57 3.96
N PRO A 88 9.52 4.25 3.54
CA PRO A 88 10.37 4.98 4.47
C PRO A 88 9.57 6.08 5.18
N SER A 89 9.60 6.07 6.50
CA SER A 89 9.05 7.12 7.34
C SER A 89 9.85 8.41 7.16
N ALA A 90 9.15 9.52 6.95
CA ALA A 90 9.78 10.83 6.75
C ALA A 90 10.50 11.36 7.99
N SER A 91 10.20 10.83 9.19
CA SER A 91 10.76 11.31 10.46
C SER A 91 12.11 10.69 10.82
N ASP A 92 12.30 9.40 10.52
CA ASP A 92 13.46 8.60 10.95
C ASP A 92 14.07 7.75 9.83
N GLY A 93 13.47 7.73 8.63
CA GLY A 93 13.91 6.92 7.50
C GLY A 93 13.66 5.42 7.67
N VAL A 94 13.02 4.99 8.76
CA VAL A 94 12.69 3.59 9.05
C VAL A 94 11.51 3.18 8.17
N LEU A 95 11.58 1.99 7.58
CA LEU A 95 10.46 1.46 6.81
C LEU A 95 9.29 1.16 7.75
N ARG A 96 8.13 1.78 7.50
CA ARG A 96 6.91 1.58 8.27
C ARG A 96 5.73 1.27 7.35
N CYS A 97 4.79 0.49 7.86
CA CYS A 97 3.55 0.24 7.16
C CYS A 97 2.85 1.57 6.94
N GLY A 98 2.72 1.95 5.67
CA GLY A 98 2.04 3.18 5.29
C GLY A 98 0.55 2.90 5.19
N SER A 99 -0.31 3.83 5.57
CA SER A 99 -1.72 3.70 5.24
C SER A 99 -1.90 3.74 3.73
N THR A 100 -2.96 3.08 3.23
CA THR A 100 -3.60 3.60 2.02
C THR A 100 -3.77 5.10 2.22
N CYS A 101 -3.30 5.85 1.25
CA CYS A 101 -3.51 7.27 1.15
C CYS A 101 -4.96 7.67 1.58
N VAL A 102 -5.11 8.86 2.13
CA VAL A 102 -6.35 9.44 2.61
C VAL A 102 -7.29 9.61 1.41
N PRO A 103 -8.51 9.05 1.47
CA PRO A 103 -9.47 9.12 0.37
C PRO A 103 -9.97 10.55 0.19
N ASP A 104 -10.50 10.85 -1.00
CA ASP A 104 -11.04 12.17 -1.29
C ASP A 104 -12.12 12.61 -0.28
N GLY A 105 -12.07 13.88 0.12
CA GLY A 105 -12.94 14.48 1.13
C GLY A 105 -12.55 14.21 2.58
N ALA A 106 -11.57 13.33 2.85
CA ALA A 106 -11.07 13.10 4.21
C ALA A 106 -9.91 14.04 4.55
N THR A 107 -9.77 14.36 5.84
CA THR A 107 -8.82 15.36 6.36
C THR A 107 -7.37 14.95 6.11
N CYS A 108 -6.56 15.91 5.68
CA CYS A 108 -5.14 15.71 5.38
C CYS A 108 -4.27 16.85 5.91
N THR A 109 -2.97 16.63 5.94
CA THR A 109 -1.99 17.64 6.33
C THR A 109 -1.07 18.03 5.18
N THR A 110 -0.78 17.10 4.27
CA THR A 110 0.06 17.30 3.08
C THR A 110 -0.48 16.52 1.89
N SER A 111 -0.13 16.93 0.66
CA SER A 111 -0.58 16.26 -0.57
C SER A 111 -0.14 14.80 -0.67
N ALA A 112 0.97 14.43 -0.03
CA ALA A 112 1.44 13.05 0.02
C ALA A 112 0.55 12.13 0.88
N ASP A 113 -0.31 12.73 1.71
CA ASP A 113 -1.27 11.98 2.50
C ASP A 113 -2.38 11.44 1.60
N CYS A 114 -2.66 12.04 0.44
CA CYS A 114 -3.88 11.83 -0.34
C CYS A 114 -3.78 10.77 -1.42
N CYS A 115 -4.88 10.04 -1.66
CA CYS A 115 -4.96 9.09 -2.78
C CYS A 115 -5.16 9.77 -4.13
N GLY A 116 -5.75 10.96 -4.08
CA GLY A 116 -5.87 11.86 -5.21
C GLY A 116 -4.58 12.64 -5.44
N CYS A 117 -4.74 13.79 -6.07
CA CYS A 117 -3.63 14.62 -6.50
C CYS A 117 -3.11 15.59 -5.44
N GLY A 118 -3.86 15.81 -4.37
CA GLY A 118 -3.50 16.85 -3.43
C GLY A 118 -4.35 16.95 -2.18
N CYS A 119 -3.80 17.66 -1.21
CA CYS A 119 -4.44 18.07 0.03
C CYS A 119 -4.79 19.55 -0.10
N VAL A 120 -6.07 19.87 -0.23
CA VAL A 120 -6.57 21.21 -0.55
C VAL A 120 -7.41 21.76 0.59
N SER A 121 -7.60 23.09 0.64
CA SER A 121 -8.37 23.70 1.73
C SER A 121 -9.86 23.32 1.66
N ASP A 122 -10.45 23.00 2.81
CA ASP A 122 -11.89 22.67 2.93
C ASP A 122 -12.81 23.92 3.02
N GLY A 123 -12.24 25.13 2.97
CA GLY A 123 -12.97 26.39 3.14
C GLY A 123 -13.46 26.70 4.56
N ALA A 124 -13.29 25.78 5.52
CA ALA A 124 -13.66 25.92 6.93
C ALA A 124 -12.43 26.09 7.85
N GLY A 125 -11.23 26.17 7.28
CA GLY A 125 -9.96 26.32 7.98
C GLY A 125 -9.19 25.02 8.17
N GLY A 126 -9.68 23.91 7.61
CA GLY A 126 -8.99 22.63 7.49
C GLY A 126 -8.49 22.34 6.07
N GLN A 127 -7.99 21.13 5.87
CA GLN A 127 -7.59 20.61 4.56
C GLN A 127 -8.16 19.20 4.36
N VAL A 128 -8.54 18.88 3.13
CA VAL A 128 -9.08 17.57 2.72
C VAL A 128 -8.41 17.09 1.44
N CYS A 129 -8.35 15.78 1.26
CA CYS A 129 -7.83 15.19 0.04
C CYS A 129 -8.77 15.38 -1.14
N THR A 130 -8.21 15.56 -2.32
CA THR A 130 -8.97 15.66 -3.56
C THR A 130 -8.21 14.98 -4.69
N SER A 131 -8.96 14.39 -5.62
CA SER A 131 -8.47 13.95 -6.93
C SER A 131 -8.82 14.94 -8.03
N ASP A 132 -9.49 16.06 -7.68
CA ASP A 132 -9.80 17.13 -8.62
C ASP A 132 -8.52 17.88 -9.02
N ALA A 133 -8.13 17.67 -10.27
CA ALA A 133 -6.94 18.28 -10.81
C ALA A 133 -7.03 19.80 -10.91
N ALA A 134 -8.23 20.37 -11.03
CA ALA A 134 -8.43 21.82 -11.05
C ALA A 134 -8.05 22.47 -9.71
N GLU A 135 -8.12 21.71 -8.61
CA GLU A 135 -7.77 22.17 -7.27
C GLU A 135 -6.29 21.91 -6.92
N CYS A 136 -5.73 20.78 -7.37
CA CYS A 136 -4.36 20.36 -7.05
C CYS A 136 -3.26 21.06 -7.86
N ASP A 137 -3.49 21.23 -9.16
CA ASP A 137 -2.54 21.82 -10.09
C ASP A 137 -3.32 22.38 -11.29
N PRO A 138 -3.69 23.68 -11.27
CA PRO A 138 -4.58 24.26 -12.28
C PRO A 138 -3.96 24.15 -13.67
N CYS A 139 -4.39 23.12 -14.36
CA CYS A 139 -3.98 22.71 -15.68
C CYS A 139 -5.04 23.12 -16.70
N THR A 140 -4.68 23.06 -17.98
CA THR A 140 -5.64 23.25 -19.10
C THR A 140 -5.97 21.94 -19.81
N GLY A 141 -5.44 20.81 -19.31
CA GLY A 141 -5.67 19.48 -19.84
C GLY A 141 -6.86 18.76 -19.20
N PRO A 142 -7.14 17.52 -19.63
CA PRO A 142 -8.18 16.68 -19.05
C PRO A 142 -7.80 16.13 -17.66
N SER A 143 -8.80 16.02 -16.77
CA SER A 143 -8.67 15.53 -15.39
C SER A 143 -8.77 14.01 -15.29
N LEU A 144 -8.41 13.42 -14.14
CA LEU A 144 -8.54 11.98 -13.88
C LEU A 144 -9.97 11.50 -14.19
N GLY A 145 -10.08 10.45 -15.01
CA GLY A 145 -11.36 9.88 -15.46
C GLY A 145 -11.98 10.56 -16.68
N GLU A 146 -11.50 11.72 -17.11
CA GLU A 146 -11.97 12.39 -18.33
C GLU A 146 -11.34 11.78 -19.60
N PHE A 147 -12.02 11.94 -20.73
CA PHE A 147 -11.47 11.58 -22.03
C PHE A 147 -10.26 12.45 -22.36
N CYS A 148 -9.23 11.82 -22.91
CA CYS A 148 -8.00 12.47 -23.33
C CYS A 148 -7.63 12.07 -24.76
N ASP A 149 -6.80 12.89 -25.38
CA ASP A 149 -6.16 12.58 -26.66
C ASP A 149 -4.66 12.41 -26.41
N PRO A 150 -4.04 11.26 -26.77
CA PRO A 150 -2.60 11.05 -26.64
C PRO A 150 -1.75 12.10 -27.37
N ALA A 151 -2.29 12.75 -28.40
CA ALA A 151 -1.67 13.84 -29.14
C ALA A 151 -2.10 15.24 -28.64
N GLY A 152 -3.05 15.30 -27.71
CA GLY A 152 -3.58 16.52 -27.12
C GLY A 152 -2.80 17.01 -25.89
N PRO A 153 -3.37 17.96 -25.13
CA PRO A 153 -2.82 18.40 -23.85
C PRO A 153 -2.64 17.23 -22.88
N ALA A 154 -1.55 17.26 -22.10
CA ALA A 154 -1.30 16.23 -21.08
C ALA A 154 -2.41 16.20 -20.03
N CYS A 155 -2.71 15.01 -19.52
CA CYS A 155 -3.58 14.87 -18.35
C CYS A 155 -3.02 15.66 -17.18
N CYS A 156 -3.93 16.25 -16.43
CA CYS A 156 -3.56 16.96 -15.22
C CYS A 156 -3.05 16.00 -14.15
N ASN A 157 -2.16 16.48 -13.28
CA ASN A 157 -1.43 15.67 -12.29
C ASN A 157 -0.42 14.68 -12.89
N GLY A 158 0.15 15.00 -14.05
CA GLY A 158 1.33 14.28 -14.56
C GLY A 158 2.53 14.46 -13.61
N PRO A 159 3.39 13.43 -13.42
CA PRO A 159 3.43 12.15 -14.12
C PRO A 159 2.52 11.05 -13.54
N THR A 160 1.84 11.32 -12.42
CA THR A 160 1.00 10.35 -11.71
C THR A 160 -0.23 9.95 -12.50
N VAL A 161 -0.75 10.83 -13.36
CA VAL A 161 -1.89 10.55 -14.26
C VAL A 161 -1.43 10.62 -15.70
N THR A 162 -1.73 9.57 -16.48
CA THR A 162 -1.37 9.46 -17.89
C THR A 162 -2.59 9.13 -18.74
N CYS A 163 -2.56 9.56 -20.00
CA CYS A 163 -3.62 9.26 -20.96
C CYS A 163 -3.48 7.81 -21.43
N LEU A 164 -4.39 6.92 -21.00
CA LEU A 164 -4.33 5.49 -21.28
C LEU A 164 -5.59 5.02 -22.01
N GLY A 165 -5.42 4.08 -22.94
CA GLY A 165 -6.50 3.48 -23.76
C GLY A 165 -6.26 3.64 -25.27
N LEU A 166 -6.75 2.68 -26.08
CA LEU A 166 -6.52 2.63 -27.54
C LEU A 166 -7.68 3.17 -28.38
N GLU A 167 -8.93 2.91 -27.97
CA GLU A 167 -10.14 3.37 -28.70
C GLU A 167 -10.91 4.45 -27.94
N PHE A 168 -10.81 4.46 -26.60
CA PHE A 168 -11.40 5.44 -25.70
C PHE A 168 -10.38 5.81 -24.63
N SER A 169 -9.44 6.68 -24.98
CA SER A 169 -8.39 7.08 -24.06
C SER A 169 -8.96 7.97 -22.95
N THR A 170 -8.60 7.67 -21.71
CA THR A 170 -9.00 8.45 -20.53
C THR A 170 -7.78 8.71 -19.65
N CYS A 171 -7.81 9.80 -18.89
CA CYS A 171 -6.77 10.07 -17.91
C CYS A 171 -6.91 9.08 -16.75
N GLN A 172 -5.87 8.29 -16.51
CA GLN A 172 -5.85 7.23 -15.50
C GLN A 172 -4.56 7.32 -14.70
N LEU A 173 -4.55 6.74 -13.50
CA LEU A 173 -3.33 6.61 -12.72
C LEU A 173 -2.28 5.85 -13.54
N ALA A 174 -1.07 6.39 -13.60
CA ALA A 174 0.07 5.73 -14.20
C ALA A 174 0.33 4.40 -13.44
N PRO A 175 0.60 3.29 -14.15
CA PRO A 175 0.91 2.00 -13.54
C PRO A 175 2.23 2.01 -12.75
#